data_AF-A0A9D5EDW1-F1
#
_entry.id   AF-A0A9D5EDW1-F1
#
_cell.length_a   1.000
_cell.length_b   1.000
_cell.length_c   1.000
_cell.angle_alpha   90.00
_cell.angle_beta   90.00
_cell.angle_gamma   90.00
#
_symmetry.space_group_name_H-M   'P 1'
#
loop_
_entity.id
_entity.type
_entity.pdbx_description
1 polymer ?
#
loop_
_entity_poly.entity_id
_entity_poly.type
_entity_poly.pdbx_seq_one_letter_code
_entity_poly.pdbx_strand_id
1 'polypeptide(L)'
;MSKSMRLADQLNPLPFSRRGLLRLRRTEAGQSLVEFAMVLPFFLVLLFGLVDFGRAFYTWLQVTNAAREGARAAAVQLDGSAINTRIYNSICKTYPTSCSLDTTKMVITKTNVQGARGESASVNISYAFSYVTPLGAMIALLPGASGAGLTTPTITGYSSMRLE
;
A
#
# COMPACT_ATOMS: atom_id res chain seq x y z
N MET A 1 37.49 22.42 87.79
CA MET A 1 36.56 22.83 86.71
C MET A 1 37.36 22.71 85.41
N SER A 2 37.00 22.09 84.30
CA SER A 2 35.74 21.75 83.62
C SER A 2 36.15 20.74 82.53
N LYS A 3 35.62 19.51 82.52
CA LYS A 3 34.63 19.02 81.55
C LYS A 3 35.21 18.58 80.19
N SER A 4 34.75 17.41 79.77
CA SER A 4 34.62 16.90 78.39
C SER A 4 35.88 16.73 77.54
N MET A 5 36.33 15.48 77.36
CA MET A 5 36.61 14.93 76.01
C MET A 5 36.89 13.42 76.08
N ARG A 6 35.86 12.64 76.42
CA ARG A 6 35.72 11.29 75.83
C ARG A 6 34.86 11.51 74.59
N LEU A 7 35.30 11.02 73.42
CA LEU A 7 34.52 10.71 72.20
C LEU A 7 35.33 11.01 70.92
N ALA A 8 36.44 10.31 70.70
CA ALA A 8 37.10 10.32 69.39
C ALA A 8 37.57 8.92 68.94
N ASP A 9 37.06 7.85 69.54
CA ASP A 9 37.53 6.48 69.28
C ASP A 9 36.41 5.54 68.79
N GLN A 10 35.56 6.02 67.87
CA GLN A 10 34.55 5.15 67.28
C GLN A 10 34.00 5.61 65.92
N LEU A 11 34.87 5.81 64.92
CA LEU A 11 34.42 5.84 63.52
C LEU A 11 35.37 5.03 62.65
N ASN A 12 35.30 3.70 62.79
CA ASN A 12 35.68 2.81 61.69
C ASN A 12 34.69 3.05 60.54
N PRO A 13 35.13 3.48 59.34
CA PRO A 13 34.25 3.43 58.18
C PRO A 13 33.95 1.96 57.87
N LEU A 14 32.67 1.61 57.88
CA LEU A 14 32.20 0.25 57.58
C LEU A 14 32.63 -0.15 56.15
N PRO A 15 33.22 -1.35 55.94
CA PRO A 15 33.43 -1.90 54.61
C PRO A 15 32.20 -2.69 54.14
N PHE A 16 32.07 -2.84 52.81
CA PHE A 16 31.05 -3.60 52.06
C PHE A 16 29.68 -2.89 51.92
N SER A 17 29.03 -2.86 50.76
CA SER A 17 28.80 -4.02 49.90
C SER A 17 28.40 -3.63 48.47
N ARG A 18 29.11 -4.27 47.54
CA ARG A 18 28.76 -4.69 46.18
C ARG A 18 27.59 -4.00 45.47
N ARG A 19 27.96 -3.33 44.36
CA ARG A 19 27.16 -3.10 43.15
C ARG A 19 26.10 -4.20 42.95
N GLY A 20 24.84 -3.85 43.15
CA GLY A 20 23.71 -4.61 42.62
C GLY A 20 23.69 -4.46 41.10
N LEU A 21 24.50 -5.26 40.41
CA LEU A 21 24.31 -5.48 38.98
C LEU A 21 22.96 -6.19 38.87
N LEU A 22 21.93 -5.48 38.43
CA LEU A 22 20.62 -6.05 38.13
C LEU A 22 20.83 -7.21 37.14
N ARG A 23 20.83 -8.44 37.65
CA ARG A 23 20.78 -9.64 36.81
C ARG A 23 19.44 -9.59 36.11
N LEU A 24 19.45 -9.18 34.84
CA LEU A 24 18.37 -9.45 33.89
C LEU A 24 18.12 -10.96 33.91
N ARG A 25 17.09 -11.34 34.67
CA ARG A 25 16.70 -12.73 34.84
C ARG A 25 16.17 -13.18 33.48
N ARG A 26 16.89 -14.13 32.87
CA ARG A 26 16.54 -14.76 31.59
C ARG A 26 15.29 -15.61 31.80
N THR A 27 14.12 -14.98 31.72
CA THR A 27 12.82 -15.66 31.79
C THR A 27 12.45 -16.17 30.40
N GLU A 28 12.05 -17.43 30.28
CA GLU A 28 11.64 -18.06 29.01
C GLU A 28 10.55 -17.26 28.26
N ALA A 29 9.70 -16.55 29.00
CA ALA A 29 8.72 -15.62 28.44
C ALA A 29 9.35 -14.52 27.55
N GLY A 30 10.52 -13.99 27.92
CA GLY A 30 11.22 -12.97 27.12
C GLY A 30 11.82 -13.52 25.84
N GLN A 31 12.21 -14.80 25.82
CA GLN A 31 12.73 -15.46 24.63
C GLN A 31 11.62 -15.65 23.58
N SER A 32 10.44 -16.10 23.98
CA SER A 32 9.30 -16.29 23.08
C SER A 32 8.87 -14.98 22.38
N LEU A 33 8.94 -13.84 23.08
CA LEU A 33 8.62 -12.54 22.51
C LEU A 33 9.62 -12.11 21.43
N VAL A 34 10.90 -12.43 21.61
CA VAL A 34 11.96 -12.15 20.62
C VAL A 34 11.79 -13.03 19.38
N GLU A 35 11.46 -14.31 19.54
CA GLU A 35 11.21 -15.22 18.42
C GLU A 35 10.01 -14.74 17.58
N PHE A 36 8.92 -14.32 18.23
CA PHE A 36 7.77 -13.74 17.54
C PHE A 36 8.12 -12.43 16.81
N ALA A 37 8.91 -11.55 17.42
CA ALA A 37 9.34 -10.29 16.83
C ALA A 37 10.17 -10.49 15.55
N MET A 38 10.89 -11.61 15.42
CA MET A 38 11.64 -11.93 14.19
C MET A 38 10.73 -12.40 13.05
N VAL A 39 9.63 -13.11 13.34
CA VAL A 39 8.70 -13.62 12.31
C VAL A 39 7.69 -12.57 11.86
N LEU A 40 7.28 -11.69 12.78
CA LEU A 40 6.32 -10.61 12.55
C LEU A 40 6.58 -9.76 11.29
N PRO A 41 7.80 -9.26 10.99
CA PRO A 41 8.03 -8.46 9.78
C PRO A 41 7.73 -9.23 8.49
N PHE A 42 8.08 -10.51 8.42
CA PHE A 42 7.78 -11.36 7.25
C PHE A 42 6.27 -11.57 7.09
N PHE A 43 5.58 -11.82 8.21
CA PHE A 43 4.12 -11.96 8.21
C PHE A 43 3.42 -10.67 7.74
N LEU A 44 3.88 -9.50 8.19
CA LEU A 44 3.33 -8.21 7.78
C LEU A 44 3.55 -7.93 6.29
N VAL A 45 4.72 -8.24 5.74
CA VAL A 45 4.99 -8.09 4.30
C VAL A 45 4.04 -8.96 3.49
N LEU A 46 3.81 -10.21 3.91
CA LEU A 46 2.88 -11.12 3.24
C LEU A 46 1.44 -10.57 3.30
N LEU A 47 0.99 -10.17 4.48
CA LEU A 47 -0.37 -9.66 4.69
C LEU A 47 -0.62 -8.37 3.89
N PHE A 48 0.31 -7.43 3.93
CA PHE A 48 0.23 -6.19 3.16
C PHE A 48 0.32 -6.44 1.65
N GLY A 49 1.15 -7.39 1.23
CA GLY A 49 1.23 -7.82 -0.16
C GLY A 49 -0.10 -8.36 -0.67
N LEU A 50 -0.80 -9.18 0.12
CA LEU A 50 -2.14 -9.68 -0.22
C LEU A 50 -3.17 -8.55 -0.33
N VAL A 51 -3.15 -7.58 0.58
CA VAL A 51 -4.08 -6.44 0.56
C VAL A 51 -3.90 -5.61 -0.70
N ASP A 52 -2.67 -5.21 -1.03
CA ASP A 52 -2.42 -4.41 -2.23
C ASP A 52 -2.63 -5.22 -3.51
N PHE A 53 -2.31 -6.53 -3.51
CA PHE A 53 -2.63 -7.42 -4.63
C PHE A 53 -4.13 -7.49 -4.90
N GLY A 54 -4.95 -7.68 -3.86
CA GLY A 54 -6.41 -7.71 -3.99
C GLY A 54 -6.96 -6.39 -4.56
N ARG A 55 -6.42 -5.26 -4.12
CA ARG A 55 -6.79 -3.93 -4.65
C ARG A 55 -6.34 -3.75 -6.11
N ALA A 56 -5.14 -4.20 -6.46
CA ALA A 56 -4.65 -4.15 -7.84
C ALA A 56 -5.53 -4.99 -8.76
N PHE A 57 -5.87 -6.21 -8.34
CA PHE A 57 -6.76 -7.10 -9.09
C PHE A 57 -8.16 -6.51 -9.27
N TYR A 58 -8.74 -5.96 -8.19
CA TYR A 58 -10.02 -5.25 -8.27
C TYR A 58 -9.96 -4.09 -9.27
N THR A 59 -8.88 -3.31 -9.24
CA THR A 59 -8.68 -2.19 -10.17
C THR A 59 -8.60 -2.67 -11.62
N TRP A 60 -7.87 -3.75 -11.87
CA TRP A 60 -7.78 -4.36 -13.20
C TRP A 60 -9.14 -4.81 -13.74
N LEU A 61 -9.99 -5.41 -12.90
CA LEU A 61 -11.34 -5.80 -13.28
C LEU A 61 -12.19 -4.58 -13.65
N GLN A 62 -12.17 -3.54 -12.84
CA GLN A 62 -12.94 -2.31 -13.08
C GLN A 62 -12.50 -1.60 -14.36
N VAL A 63 -11.19 -1.43 -14.56
CA VAL A 63 -10.62 -0.79 -15.77
C VAL A 63 -10.96 -1.61 -17.03
N THR A 64 -10.87 -2.93 -16.97
CA THR A 64 -11.22 -3.81 -18.10
C THR A 64 -12.70 -3.74 -18.45
N ASN A 65 -13.58 -3.77 -17.45
CA ASN A 65 -15.03 -3.65 -17.66
C ASN A 65 -15.39 -2.28 -18.23
N ALA A 66 -14.77 -1.22 -17.73
CA ALA A 66 -14.97 0.14 -18.22
C ALA A 66 -14.51 0.30 -19.68
N ALA A 67 -13.38 -0.31 -20.07
CA ALA A 67 -12.91 -0.30 -21.45
C ALA A 67 -13.90 -1.00 -22.39
N ARG A 68 -14.48 -2.13 -21.95
CA ARG A 68 -15.52 -2.84 -22.72
C ARG A 68 -16.78 -2.01 -22.91
N GLU A 69 -17.23 -1.32 -21.86
CA GLU A 69 -18.40 -0.44 -21.96
C GLU A 69 -18.13 0.76 -22.88
N GLY A 70 -16.92 1.32 -22.81
CA GLY A 70 -16.47 2.35 -23.75
C GLY A 70 -16.45 1.85 -25.20
N ALA A 71 -15.98 0.63 -25.44
CA ALA A 71 -15.95 0.04 -26.77
C ALA A 71 -17.37 -0.24 -27.31
N ARG A 72 -18.32 -0.65 -26.45
CA ARG A 72 -19.74 -0.79 -26.83
C ARG A 72 -20.34 0.54 -27.25
N ALA A 73 -20.11 1.58 -26.46
CA ALA A 73 -20.54 2.93 -26.80
C ALA A 73 -19.92 3.39 -28.12
N ALA A 74 -18.64 3.08 -28.36
CA ALA A 74 -17.98 3.40 -29.63
C ALA A 74 -18.59 2.64 -30.82
N ALA A 75 -18.96 1.37 -30.65
CA ALA A 75 -19.53 0.52 -31.71
C ALA A 75 -20.82 1.10 -32.30
N VAL A 76 -21.67 1.68 -31.45
CA VAL A 76 -22.93 2.36 -31.84
C VAL A 76 -22.73 3.82 -32.24
N GLN A 77 -21.49 4.22 -32.53
CA GLN A 77 -21.09 5.55 -33.00
C GLN A 77 -21.41 6.71 -32.04
N LEU A 78 -21.43 6.47 -30.72
CA LEU A 78 -21.49 7.58 -29.76
C LEU A 78 -20.28 8.49 -29.92
N ASP A 79 -20.47 9.77 -29.60
CA ASP A 79 -19.41 10.76 -29.60
C ASP A 79 -18.41 10.50 -28.46
N GLY A 80 -17.23 11.12 -28.58
CA GLY A 80 -16.17 10.96 -27.60
C GLY A 80 -16.59 11.34 -26.17
N SER A 81 -17.52 12.28 -25.99
CA SER A 81 -18.01 12.71 -24.68
C SER A 81 -19.00 11.71 -24.07
N ALA A 82 -19.96 11.20 -24.86
CA ALA A 82 -20.88 10.18 -24.36
C ALA A 82 -20.16 8.87 -24.04
N ILE A 83 -19.12 8.49 -24.80
CA ILE A 83 -18.25 7.35 -24.47
C ILE A 83 -17.58 7.56 -23.11
N ASN A 84 -17.01 8.73 -22.86
CA ASN A 84 -16.41 9.03 -21.56
C ASN A 84 -17.44 8.92 -20.43
N THR A 85 -18.64 9.44 -20.64
CA THR A 85 -19.75 9.35 -19.66
C THR A 85 -20.11 7.90 -19.37
N ARG A 86 -20.17 7.04 -20.39
CA ARG A 86 -20.42 5.60 -20.24
C ARG A 86 -19.31 4.89 -19.46
N ILE A 87 -18.05 5.20 -19.78
CA ILE A 87 -16.89 4.69 -19.05
C ILE A 87 -16.96 5.11 -17.58
N TYR A 88 -17.20 6.39 -17.30
CA TYR A 88 -17.29 6.88 -15.92
C TYR A 88 -18.46 6.28 -15.14
N ASN A 89 -19.62 6.13 -15.75
CA ASN A 89 -20.79 5.50 -15.11
C ASN A 89 -20.59 3.99 -14.84
N SER A 90 -19.65 3.33 -15.53
CA SER A 90 -19.29 1.93 -15.21
C SER A 90 -18.42 1.81 -13.95
N ILE A 91 -17.70 2.88 -13.58
CA ILE A 91 -16.77 2.92 -12.43
C ILE A 91 -17.41 3.63 -11.22
N CYS A 92 -18.33 4.56 -11.48
CA CYS A 92 -18.97 5.41 -10.50
C CYS A 92 -20.47 5.17 -10.48
N LYS A 93 -21.07 5.12 -9.28
CA LYS A 93 -22.52 5.06 -9.16
C LYS A 93 -23.19 6.36 -9.61
N THR A 94 -22.54 7.50 -9.40
CA THR A 94 -23.03 8.83 -9.80
C THR A 94 -21.87 9.76 -10.11
N TYR A 95 -21.40 9.79 -11.36
CA TYR A 95 -20.26 10.62 -11.75
C TYR A 95 -20.50 12.13 -11.49
N PRO A 96 -19.53 12.89 -10.94
CA PRO A 96 -18.16 12.50 -10.55
C PRO A 96 -18.01 12.01 -9.09
N THR A 97 -19.11 11.81 -8.38
CA THR A 97 -19.12 11.37 -6.97
C THR A 97 -19.20 9.85 -6.82
N SER A 98 -18.79 9.29 -5.67
CA SER A 98 -18.98 7.87 -5.35
C SER A 98 -18.40 6.89 -6.40
N CYS A 99 -17.12 7.07 -6.72
CA CYS A 99 -16.39 6.22 -7.65
C CYS A 99 -15.62 5.10 -6.91
N SER A 100 -15.57 3.92 -7.53
CA SER A 100 -14.75 2.80 -7.04
C SER A 100 -13.25 3.03 -7.26
N LEU A 101 -12.88 3.90 -8.22
CA LEU A 101 -11.52 4.30 -8.54
C LEU A 101 -11.41 5.83 -8.64
N ASP A 102 -10.21 6.36 -8.42
CA ASP A 102 -9.92 7.78 -8.57
C ASP A 102 -9.76 8.11 -10.07
N THR A 103 -10.76 8.80 -10.63
CA THR A 103 -10.78 9.13 -12.06
C THR A 103 -9.64 10.06 -12.49
N THR A 104 -8.97 10.76 -11.57
CA THR A 104 -7.83 11.63 -11.89
C THR A 104 -6.56 10.85 -12.22
N LYS A 105 -6.46 9.60 -11.76
CA LYS A 105 -5.34 8.69 -12.02
C LYS A 105 -5.55 7.84 -13.28
N MET A 106 -6.65 8.10 -14.00
CA MET A 106 -7.06 7.34 -15.17
C MET A 106 -6.85 8.16 -16.45
N VAL A 107 -6.26 7.52 -17.46
CA VAL A 107 -6.10 8.07 -18.81
C VAL A 107 -6.88 7.19 -19.78
N ILE A 108 -7.82 7.79 -20.50
CA ILE A 108 -8.63 7.10 -21.51
C ILE A 108 -8.11 7.50 -22.89
N THR A 109 -7.62 6.51 -23.64
CA THR A 109 -7.21 6.66 -25.04
C THR A 109 -8.24 5.98 -25.93
N LYS A 110 -8.78 6.73 -26.87
CA LYS A 110 -9.79 6.28 -27.83
C LYS A 110 -9.20 6.36 -29.23
N THR A 111 -9.37 5.30 -30.02
CA THR A 111 -8.86 5.25 -31.39
C THR A 111 -9.99 4.85 -32.32
N ASN A 112 -10.09 5.56 -33.45
CA ASN A 112 -11.07 5.29 -34.50
C ASN A 112 -12.54 5.33 -34.01
N VAL A 113 -12.82 6.19 -33.02
CA VAL A 113 -14.20 6.48 -32.58
C VAL A 113 -14.88 7.31 -33.65
N GLN A 114 -16.14 6.96 -33.99
CA GLN A 114 -16.89 7.53 -35.11
C GLN A 114 -16.19 7.39 -36.47
N GLY A 115 -15.38 6.33 -36.62
CA GLY A 115 -14.79 5.96 -37.90
C GLY A 115 -15.79 5.45 -38.92
N ALA A 116 -15.29 5.05 -40.08
CA ALA A 116 -16.12 4.44 -41.12
C ALA A 116 -16.74 3.12 -40.62
N ARG A 117 -17.98 2.84 -41.05
CA ARG A 117 -18.67 1.58 -40.74
C ARG A 117 -17.83 0.40 -41.22
N GLY A 118 -17.72 -0.64 -40.37
CA GLY A 118 -16.90 -1.81 -40.64
C GLY A 118 -15.44 -1.70 -40.18
N GLU A 119 -14.95 -0.52 -39.81
CA GLU A 119 -13.68 -0.38 -39.10
C GLU A 119 -13.82 -0.74 -37.61
N SER A 120 -12.70 -0.95 -36.92
CA SER A 120 -12.70 -1.23 -35.48
C SER A 120 -12.34 0.01 -34.66
N ALA A 121 -13.21 0.37 -33.72
CA ALA A 121 -12.90 1.34 -32.68
C ALA A 121 -12.26 0.63 -31.48
N SER A 122 -11.27 1.27 -30.86
CA SER A 122 -10.64 0.74 -29.65
C SER A 122 -10.60 1.76 -28.52
N VAL A 123 -10.72 1.24 -27.30
CA VAL A 123 -10.67 1.98 -26.05
C VAL A 123 -9.63 1.32 -25.18
N ASN A 124 -8.61 2.10 -24.81
CA ASN A 124 -7.57 1.73 -23.87
C ASN A 124 -7.69 2.64 -22.64
N ILE A 125 -7.73 2.05 -21.46
CA ILE A 125 -7.80 2.76 -20.19
C ILE A 125 -6.57 2.39 -19.38
N SER A 126 -5.77 3.38 -19.02
CA SER A 126 -4.59 3.23 -18.16
C SER A 126 -4.86 3.86 -16.80
N TYR A 127 -4.55 3.14 -15.72
CA TYR A 127 -4.74 3.60 -14.35
C TYR A 127 -3.44 3.54 -13.55
N ALA A 128 -3.02 4.67 -12.98
CA ALA A 128 -1.85 4.73 -12.10
C ALA A 128 -2.20 4.18 -10.70
N PHE A 129 -1.77 2.95 -10.42
CA PHE A 129 -2.05 2.29 -9.15
C PHE A 129 -1.18 2.86 -8.03
N SER A 130 -1.79 3.05 -6.87
CA SER A 130 -1.13 3.55 -5.66
C SER A 130 -1.36 2.56 -4.53
N TYR A 131 -0.24 2.08 -3.99
CA TYR A 131 -0.21 1.23 -2.81
C TYR A 131 -0.81 1.96 -1.61
N VAL A 132 -1.65 1.27 -0.84
CA VAL A 132 -2.18 1.81 0.43
C VAL A 132 -1.35 1.33 1.60
N THR A 133 -0.70 0.17 1.49
CA THR A 133 0.17 -0.32 2.54
C THR A 133 1.58 0.26 2.38
N PRO A 134 2.32 0.45 3.48
CA PRO A 134 3.70 0.92 3.44
C PRO A 134 4.68 -0.20 3.01
N LEU A 135 4.28 -1.11 2.10
CA LEU A 135 5.08 -2.26 1.69
C LEU A 135 6.48 -1.83 1.21
N GLY A 136 6.57 -0.73 0.45
CA GLY A 136 7.85 -0.20 -0.02
C GLY A 136 8.78 0.25 1.11
N ALA A 137 8.23 0.86 2.17
CA ALA A 137 9.01 1.25 3.35
C ALA A 137 9.46 0.04 4.17
N MET A 138 8.60 -0.99 4.28
CA MET A 138 8.92 -2.24 4.99
C MET A 138 10.00 -3.05 4.26
N ILE A 139 9.95 -3.11 2.93
CA ILE A 139 10.98 -3.75 2.12
C ILE A 139 12.30 -2.98 2.27
N ALA A 140 12.27 -1.65 2.25
CA ALA A 140 13.47 -0.83 2.42
C ALA A 140 14.15 -0.99 3.80
N LEU A 141 13.43 -1.45 4.82
CA LEU A 141 13.97 -1.75 6.15
C LEU A 141 14.77 -3.06 6.20
N LEU A 142 14.59 -3.96 5.22
CA LEU A 142 15.32 -5.23 5.18
C LEU A 142 16.80 -4.99 4.79
N PRO A 143 17.76 -5.63 5.50
CA PRO A 143 19.18 -5.52 5.16
C PRO A 143 19.44 -5.92 3.70
N GLY A 144 20.06 -5.03 2.92
CA GLY A 144 20.39 -5.27 1.51
C GLY A 144 19.30 -4.88 0.50
N ALA A 145 18.15 -4.37 0.94
CA ALA A 145 17.05 -3.94 0.07
C ALA A 145 17.00 -2.41 -0.20
N SER A 146 18.04 -1.67 0.20
CA SER A 146 18.16 -0.23 -0.05
C SER A 146 18.23 0.06 -1.55
N GLY A 147 17.09 0.44 -2.14
CA GLY A 147 16.95 0.69 -3.58
C GLY A 147 15.79 -0.08 -4.23
N ALA A 148 15.20 -1.05 -3.54
CA ALA A 148 14.01 -1.80 -3.98
C ALA A 148 12.71 -1.02 -3.72
N GLY A 149 12.69 0.28 -4.06
CA GLY A 149 11.48 1.09 -3.97
C GLY A 149 10.40 0.53 -4.91
N LEU A 150 9.18 0.37 -4.40
CA LEU A 150 8.03 -0.04 -5.20
C LEU A 150 7.62 1.13 -6.10
N THR A 151 7.88 1.02 -7.40
CA THR A 151 7.41 2.01 -8.38
C THR A 151 5.90 1.84 -8.59
N THR A 152 5.18 2.94 -8.82
CA THR A 152 3.72 2.89 -9.04
C THR A 152 3.41 2.19 -10.36
N PRO A 153 2.80 0.99 -10.36
CA PRO A 153 2.51 0.29 -11.60
C PRO A 153 1.31 0.94 -12.30
N THR A 154 1.32 0.91 -13.63
CA THR A 154 0.16 1.32 -14.44
C THR A 154 -0.61 0.08 -14.86
N ILE A 155 -1.88 0.00 -14.48
CA ILE A 155 -2.77 -1.08 -14.84
C ILE A 155 -3.56 -0.65 -16.07
N THR A 156 -3.52 -1.44 -17.14
CA THR A 156 -4.20 -1.12 -18.39
C THR A 156 -5.32 -2.11 -18.70
N GLY A 157 -6.41 -1.62 -19.26
CA GLY A 157 -7.52 -2.40 -19.80
C GLY A 157 -7.80 -1.98 -21.23
N TYR A 158 -7.89 -2.97 -22.12
CA TYR A 158 -8.08 -2.76 -23.55
C TYR A 158 -9.35 -3.46 -24.03
N SER A 159 -10.10 -2.78 -24.90
CA SER A 159 -11.21 -3.38 -25.62
C SER A 159 -11.36 -2.74 -27.00
N SER A 160 -11.75 -3.54 -28.00
CA SER A 160 -12.09 -3.06 -29.34
C SER A 160 -13.40 -3.68 -29.81
N MET A 161 -14.15 -2.94 -30.64
CA MET A 161 -15.40 -3.39 -31.25
C MET A 161 -15.52 -2.83 -32.67
N ARG A 162 -16.22 -3.57 -33.52
CA ARG A 162 -16.51 -3.16 -34.91
C ARG A 162 -17.60 -2.09 -34.91
N LEU A 163 -17.41 -1.07 -35.74
CA LEU A 163 -18.37 0.01 -35.93
C LEU A 163 -19.54 -0.45 -36.81
N GLU A 164 -20.76 -0.22 -36.34
CA GLU A 164 -22.01 -0.53 -37.05
C GLU A 164 -22.42 0.56 -38.03
#